data_AF-A0A0U1DBS4-F1
#
_entry.id   AF-A0A0U1DBS4-F1
#
_cell.length_a   1.000
_cell.length_b   1.000
_cell.length_c   1.000
_cell.angle_alpha   90.00
_cell.angle_beta   90.00
_cell.angle_gamma   90.00
#
_symmetry.space_group_name_H-M   'P 1'
#
loop_
_entity.id
_entity.type
_entity.pdbx_description
1 polymer ?
#
loop_
_entity_poly.entity_id
_entity_poly.type
_entity_poly.pdbx_seq_one_letter_code
_entity_poly.pdbx_strand_id
1 'polypeptide(L)'
;MSAPSEYSYGLTSIGHDCAVNGRRLRFVDRILYWLDWFGPFVYLGVGIYMCWLAIRWIPSTPMPDQLFTWLLLVIGLVCLRLSYKGFLEVRDAELLYPSSDQDPDDKPEWRHPLTPELREQLLSMFSLLKAAGIIGADEVTDEEVVECAEHTDVFEDMDIHSVSMVLEPLADEREPPLDHFTFFTDQAGPYDDDVFEIVGEFARISGYDGPLRQISCDMTGDYPDPYDVSSVPNAVIEFALGTTRHSLPVTMYRKYLPSGLIEQLAPIFTPPDSAEQFYVSWVATNLQITYTTPAQIEKFNAAVGPEPTWVPIEHTSCSPEG
;
A
#
# COMPACT_ATOMS: atom_id res chain seq x y z
N MET A 1 41.43 -26.38 30.74
CA MET A 1 40.08 -26.35 31.32
C MET A 1 39.75 -24.89 31.59
N SER A 2 39.12 -24.27 30.61
CA SER A 2 38.70 -22.87 30.63
C SER A 2 37.36 -22.83 29.93
N ALA A 3 36.31 -22.51 30.68
CA ALA A 3 34.95 -22.35 30.18
C ALA A 3 34.84 -21.00 29.45
N PRO A 4 34.15 -20.92 28.30
CA PRO A 4 33.74 -19.66 27.71
C PRO A 4 32.39 -19.21 28.27
N SER A 5 32.23 -17.90 28.37
CA SER A 5 31.03 -17.17 28.75
C SER A 5 29.91 -17.30 27.71
N GLU A 6 28.72 -17.68 28.17
CA GLU A 6 27.48 -17.67 27.40
C GLU A 6 27.00 -16.23 27.18
N TYR A 7 26.92 -15.81 25.91
CA TYR A 7 26.06 -14.71 25.46
C TYR A 7 24.71 -15.31 25.07
N SER A 8 23.69 -15.01 25.88
CA SER A 8 22.30 -15.33 25.59
C SER A 8 21.69 -14.24 24.70
N TYR A 9 21.57 -14.51 23.40
CA TYR A 9 20.69 -13.74 22.52
C TYR A 9 19.25 -14.20 22.73
N GLY A 10 18.47 -13.39 23.44
CA GLY A 10 17.01 -13.46 23.45
C GLY A 10 16.47 -12.50 22.40
N LEU A 11 16.22 -13.00 21.19
CA LEU A 11 15.41 -12.30 20.17
C LEU A 11 13.96 -12.70 20.39
N THR A 12 13.23 -11.91 21.18
CA THR A 12 11.76 -11.96 21.23
C THR A 12 11.21 -11.19 20.04
N SER A 13 10.76 -11.96 19.06
CA SER A 13 9.86 -11.60 17.97
C SER A 13 8.53 -11.05 18.52
N ILE A 14 8.34 -9.73 18.50
CA ILE A 14 7.03 -9.06 18.50
C ILE A 14 7.25 -7.73 17.76
N GLY A 15 6.63 -7.54 16.59
CA GLY A 15 6.76 -6.30 15.81
C GLY A 15 6.58 -6.44 14.29
N HIS A 16 6.52 -7.68 13.76
CA HIS A 16 6.08 -7.94 12.39
C HIS A 16 4.57 -8.12 12.39
N ASP A 17 3.78 -7.11 11.97
CA ASP A 17 2.51 -7.33 11.24
C ASP A 17 1.72 -6.05 10.88
N CYS A 18 2.12 -4.82 11.27
CA CYS A 18 1.21 -3.66 11.12
C CYS A 18 1.21 -2.93 9.76
N ALA A 19 2.26 -2.99 8.92
CA ALA A 19 2.32 -2.13 7.72
C ALA A 19 1.89 -2.79 6.39
N VAL A 20 1.83 -4.13 6.32
CA VAL A 20 1.57 -4.87 5.06
C VAL A 20 0.08 -4.97 4.71
N ASN A 21 -0.78 -4.57 5.65
CA ASN A 21 -2.23 -4.75 5.53
C ASN A 21 -2.96 -3.56 4.90
N GLY A 22 -2.40 -2.34 4.84
CA GLY A 22 -3.12 -1.13 4.40
C GLY A 22 -3.80 -1.17 3.03
N ARG A 23 -3.04 -1.24 1.91
CA ARG A 23 -3.61 -1.25 0.54
C ARG A 23 -4.26 -2.57 0.14
N ARG A 24 -3.70 -3.70 0.58
CA ARG A 24 -4.24 -5.05 0.28
C ARG A 24 -5.50 -5.37 1.08
N LEU A 25 -5.62 -4.94 2.34
CA LEU A 25 -6.93 -4.86 2.98
C LEU A 25 -7.75 -3.82 2.25
N ARG A 26 -7.34 -2.58 1.97
CA ARG A 26 -8.28 -1.62 1.34
C ARG A 26 -8.85 -2.04 -0.02
N PHE A 27 -8.17 -2.77 -0.91
CA PHE A 27 -8.82 -3.29 -2.14
C PHE A 27 -9.60 -4.57 -1.88
N VAL A 28 -9.09 -5.50 -1.07
CA VAL A 28 -9.79 -6.73 -0.73
C VAL A 28 -10.96 -6.45 0.21
N ASP A 29 -10.82 -5.61 1.23
CA ASP A 29 -11.86 -4.96 2.04
C ASP A 29 -12.74 -4.02 1.24
N ARG A 30 -12.32 -3.30 0.18
CA ARG A 30 -13.27 -2.53 -0.65
C ARG A 30 -14.06 -3.43 -1.58
N ILE A 31 -13.47 -4.54 -2.04
CA ILE A 31 -14.15 -5.62 -2.79
C ILE A 31 -14.99 -6.50 -1.86
N LEU A 32 -14.55 -6.76 -0.64
CA LEU A 32 -15.24 -7.53 0.41
C LEU A 32 -16.31 -6.65 1.05
N TYR A 33 -16.10 -5.35 1.23
CA TYR A 33 -17.11 -4.37 1.58
C TYR A 33 -18.09 -4.23 0.42
N TRP A 34 -17.65 -4.21 -0.84
CA TRP A 34 -18.57 -4.31 -1.98
C TRP A 34 -19.30 -5.67 -2.02
N LEU A 35 -18.66 -6.79 -1.69
CA LEU A 35 -19.28 -8.12 -1.69
C LEU A 35 -20.17 -8.35 -0.45
N ASP A 36 -19.88 -7.74 0.68
CA ASP A 36 -20.67 -7.72 1.91
C ASP A 36 -21.79 -6.68 1.82
N TRP A 37 -21.61 -5.63 1.02
CA TRP A 37 -22.67 -4.67 0.68
C TRP A 37 -23.61 -5.24 -0.37
N PHE A 38 -23.09 -5.87 -1.44
CA PHE A 38 -23.88 -6.51 -2.49
C PHE A 38 -24.43 -7.87 -2.09
N GLY A 39 -23.77 -8.57 -1.19
CA GLY A 39 -24.16 -9.89 -0.68
C GLY A 39 -25.61 -9.92 -0.21
N PRO A 40 -26.04 -9.02 0.69
CA PRO A 40 -27.43 -8.88 1.11
C PRO A 40 -28.40 -8.70 -0.06
N PHE A 41 -28.06 -7.90 -1.08
CA PHE A 41 -28.91 -7.69 -2.25
C PHE A 41 -28.97 -8.93 -3.16
N VAL A 42 -27.85 -9.66 -3.32
CA VAL A 42 -27.79 -10.92 -4.07
C VAL A 42 -28.57 -12.03 -3.35
N TYR A 43 -28.40 -12.17 -2.02
CA TYR A 43 -29.16 -13.11 -1.20
C TYR A 43 -30.65 -12.77 -1.16
N LEU A 44 -31.02 -11.48 -1.15
CA LEU A 44 -32.40 -11.02 -1.26
C LEU A 44 -32.99 -11.38 -2.63
N GLY A 45 -32.26 -11.13 -3.72
CA GLY A 45 -32.69 -11.46 -5.08
C GLY A 45 -32.88 -12.96 -5.29
N VAL A 46 -31.90 -13.77 -4.86
CA VAL A 46 -31.98 -15.25 -4.90
C VAL A 46 -33.10 -15.76 -3.99
N GLY A 47 -33.27 -15.20 -2.79
CA GLY A 47 -34.32 -15.57 -1.85
C GLY A 47 -35.73 -15.30 -2.40
N ILE A 48 -35.97 -14.11 -2.96
CA ILE A 48 -37.24 -13.76 -3.61
C ILE A 48 -37.50 -14.65 -4.83
N TYR A 49 -36.48 -14.88 -5.65
CA TYR A 49 -36.61 -15.71 -6.85
C TYR A 49 -36.92 -17.18 -6.53
N MET A 50 -36.26 -17.76 -5.52
CA MET A 50 -36.50 -19.15 -5.09
C MET A 50 -37.88 -19.30 -4.40
N CYS A 51 -38.29 -18.33 -3.57
CA CYS A 51 -39.64 -18.31 -3.00
C CYS A 51 -40.72 -18.16 -4.08
N TRP A 52 -40.49 -17.32 -5.09
CA TRP A 52 -41.40 -17.16 -6.22
C TRP A 52 -41.49 -18.42 -7.09
N LEU A 53 -40.36 -19.08 -7.37
CA LEU A 53 -40.34 -20.38 -8.06
C LEU A 53 -41.12 -21.43 -7.26
N ALA A 54 -40.91 -21.53 -5.96
CA ALA A 54 -41.66 -22.48 -5.14
C ALA A 54 -43.16 -22.19 -5.15
N ILE A 55 -43.60 -20.93 -4.95
CA ILE A 55 -45.03 -20.55 -4.99
C ILE A 55 -45.65 -20.85 -6.37
N ARG A 56 -44.90 -20.65 -7.46
CA ARG A 56 -45.38 -20.92 -8.82
C ARG A 56 -45.51 -22.41 -9.13
N TRP A 57 -44.65 -23.26 -8.57
CA TRP A 57 -44.57 -24.69 -8.91
C TRP A 57 -45.29 -25.61 -7.91
N ILE A 58 -45.44 -25.22 -6.63
CA ILE A 58 -46.18 -25.99 -5.60
C ILE A 58 -47.59 -26.44 -6.06
N PRO A 59 -48.40 -25.60 -6.75
CA PRO A 59 -49.74 -26.00 -7.18
C PRO A 59 -49.77 -27.05 -8.31
N SER A 60 -48.63 -27.31 -8.97
CA SER A 60 -48.56 -28.09 -10.22
C SER A 60 -47.60 -29.29 -10.18
N THR A 61 -46.86 -29.50 -9.08
CA THR A 61 -45.98 -30.66 -8.88
C THR A 61 -46.71 -31.86 -8.23
N PRO A 62 -46.66 -33.08 -8.82
CA PRO A 62 -47.20 -34.30 -8.21
C PRO A 62 -46.43 -34.70 -6.94
N MET A 63 -47.10 -35.46 -6.05
CA MET A 63 -46.68 -35.76 -4.67
C MET A 63 -45.22 -36.23 -4.42
N PRO A 64 -44.50 -36.92 -5.33
CA PRO A 64 -43.11 -37.31 -5.08
C PRO A 64 -42.13 -36.14 -5.05
N ASP A 65 -42.40 -35.08 -5.81
CA ASP A 65 -41.47 -33.96 -6.03
C ASP A 65 -41.75 -32.75 -5.12
N GLN A 66 -42.83 -32.80 -4.36
CA GLN A 66 -43.21 -31.72 -3.43
C GLN A 66 -42.14 -31.45 -2.37
N LEU A 67 -41.40 -32.47 -1.93
CA LEU A 67 -40.28 -32.31 -0.99
C LEU A 67 -39.18 -31.42 -1.56
N PHE A 68 -38.91 -31.53 -2.86
CA PHE A 68 -37.92 -30.69 -3.53
C PHE A 68 -38.41 -29.23 -3.64
N THR A 69 -39.71 -29.04 -3.89
CA THR A 69 -40.31 -27.71 -3.95
C THR A 69 -40.38 -27.03 -2.57
N TRP A 70 -40.60 -27.78 -1.50
CA TRP A 70 -40.50 -27.27 -0.13
C TRP A 70 -39.06 -26.92 0.26
N LEU A 71 -38.07 -27.68 -0.22
CA LEU A 71 -36.66 -27.38 -0.01
C LEU A 71 -36.27 -26.02 -0.61
N LEU A 72 -36.83 -25.65 -1.77
CA LEU A 72 -36.62 -24.34 -2.39
C LEU A 72 -37.16 -23.18 -1.53
N LEU A 73 -38.31 -23.38 -0.88
CA LEU A 73 -38.87 -22.40 0.08
C LEU A 73 -37.96 -22.23 1.30
N VAL A 74 -37.44 -23.33 1.83
CA VAL A 74 -36.51 -23.31 2.99
C VAL A 74 -35.21 -22.60 2.61
N ILE A 75 -34.64 -22.90 1.45
CA ILE A 75 -33.44 -22.22 0.93
C ILE A 75 -33.72 -20.72 0.74
N GLY A 76 -34.86 -20.36 0.14
CA GLY A 76 -35.25 -18.96 -0.04
C GLY A 76 -35.38 -18.20 1.28
N LEU A 77 -36.00 -18.81 2.31
CA LEU A 77 -36.12 -18.22 3.64
C LEU A 77 -34.79 -18.09 4.38
N VAL A 78 -33.88 -19.06 4.22
CA VAL A 78 -32.52 -18.99 4.78
C VAL A 78 -31.72 -17.88 4.11
N CYS A 79 -31.80 -17.73 2.79
CA CYS A 79 -31.16 -16.63 2.07
C CYS A 79 -31.71 -15.26 2.50
N LEU A 80 -33.04 -15.12 2.68
CA LEU A 80 -33.65 -13.90 3.19
C LEU A 80 -33.21 -13.56 4.62
N ARG A 81 -33.00 -14.58 5.46
CA ARG A 81 -32.50 -14.39 6.82
C ARG A 81 -31.04 -13.96 6.83
N LEU A 82 -30.22 -14.54 5.95
CA LEU A 82 -28.82 -14.15 5.78
C LEU A 82 -28.69 -12.74 5.21
N SER A 83 -29.54 -12.35 4.25
CA SER A 83 -29.57 -10.97 3.75
C SER A 83 -29.98 -9.97 4.83
N TYR A 84 -30.98 -10.32 5.65
CA TYR A 84 -31.41 -9.46 6.76
C TYR A 84 -30.32 -9.31 7.83
N LYS A 85 -29.60 -10.40 8.14
CA LYS A 85 -28.47 -10.37 9.08
C LYS A 85 -27.33 -9.50 8.55
N GLY A 86 -26.94 -9.67 7.28
CA GLY A 86 -25.92 -8.84 6.64
C GLY A 86 -26.34 -7.37 6.55
N PHE A 87 -27.62 -7.07 6.29
CA PHE A 87 -28.13 -5.69 6.30
C PHE A 87 -28.04 -5.04 7.69
N LEU A 88 -28.30 -5.79 8.76
CA LEU A 88 -28.15 -5.28 10.12
C LEU A 88 -26.68 -5.05 10.49
N GLU A 89 -25.79 -5.95 10.09
CA GLU A 89 -24.35 -5.84 10.32
C GLU A 89 -23.75 -4.63 9.58
N VAL A 90 -24.17 -4.39 8.33
CA VAL A 90 -23.79 -3.20 7.55
C VAL A 90 -24.32 -1.91 8.16
N ARG A 91 -25.59 -1.88 8.59
CA ARG A 91 -26.18 -0.70 9.26
C ARG A 91 -25.49 -0.39 10.59
N ASP A 92 -25.15 -1.43 11.36
CA ASP A 92 -24.45 -1.25 12.64
C ASP A 92 -22.98 -0.84 12.41
N ALA A 93 -22.37 -1.20 11.28
CA ALA A 93 -21.06 -0.69 10.85
C ALA A 93 -21.11 0.76 10.33
N GLU A 94 -22.21 1.16 9.67
CA GLU A 94 -22.41 2.55 9.21
C GLU A 94 -22.65 3.52 10.38
N LEU A 95 -23.18 3.03 11.51
CA LEU A 95 -23.29 3.77 12.77
C LEU A 95 -21.95 3.98 13.51
N LEU A 96 -20.86 3.33 13.06
CA LEU A 96 -19.51 3.52 13.58
C LEU A 96 -18.71 4.60 12.83
N TYR A 97 -19.24 5.14 11.72
CA TYR A 97 -18.70 6.37 11.13
C TYR A 97 -19.27 7.58 11.88
N PRO A 98 -18.45 8.41 12.53
CA PRO A 98 -18.96 9.55 13.26
C PRO A 98 -19.53 10.57 12.26
N SER A 99 -20.80 10.93 12.45
CA SER A 99 -21.35 12.15 11.87
C SER A 99 -20.54 13.33 12.38
N SER A 100 -20.30 14.33 11.52
CA SER A 100 -19.51 15.55 11.75
C SER A 100 -19.96 16.48 12.91
N ASP A 101 -20.82 15.98 13.80
CA ASP A 101 -21.44 16.71 14.91
C ASP A 101 -20.98 16.18 16.29
N GLN A 102 -19.85 15.49 16.40
CA GLN A 102 -19.32 15.04 17.69
C GLN A 102 -18.62 16.18 18.47
N ASP A 103 -18.98 16.26 19.74
CA ASP A 103 -18.45 17.18 20.74
C ASP A 103 -16.92 16.96 20.90
N PRO A 104 -16.07 18.00 20.77
CA PRO A 104 -14.61 17.87 20.78
C PRO A 104 -13.99 17.24 22.04
N ASP A 105 -14.78 17.01 23.10
CA ASP A 105 -14.34 16.39 24.35
C ASP A 105 -14.54 14.86 24.41
N ASP A 106 -15.27 14.24 23.48
CA ASP A 106 -15.40 12.78 23.37
C ASP A 106 -14.38 12.23 22.35
N LYS A 107 -13.10 12.11 22.75
CA LYS A 107 -12.05 11.52 21.89
C LYS A 107 -12.16 9.99 21.87
N PRO A 108 -12.12 9.33 20.70
CA PRO A 108 -12.29 7.88 20.60
C PRO A 108 -11.09 7.10 21.20
N GLU A 109 -11.38 5.93 21.81
CA GLU A 109 -10.43 5.08 22.56
C GLU A 109 -9.21 4.58 21.76
N TRP A 110 -9.23 4.69 20.44
CA TRP A 110 -8.15 4.22 19.55
C TRP A 110 -7.10 5.28 19.23
N ARG A 111 -7.27 6.54 19.65
CA ARG A 111 -6.20 7.56 19.50
C ARG A 111 -5.12 7.37 20.55
N HIS A 112 -3.86 7.45 20.12
CA HIS A 112 -2.68 7.42 20.97
C HIS A 112 -2.05 8.83 21.04
N PRO A 113 -2.42 9.67 22.03
CA PRO A 113 -1.97 11.06 22.04
C PRO A 113 -0.45 11.14 22.18
N LEU A 114 0.17 11.95 21.32
CA LEU A 114 1.61 12.20 21.42
C LEU A 114 1.90 13.07 22.66
N THR A 115 3.02 12.79 23.33
CA THR A 115 3.54 13.74 24.32
C THR A 115 3.99 15.02 23.61
N PRO A 116 4.05 16.18 24.30
CA PRO A 116 4.53 17.42 23.72
C PRO A 116 5.92 17.29 23.09
N GLU A 117 6.80 16.49 23.69
CA GLU A 117 8.16 16.23 23.20
C GLU A 117 8.15 15.43 21.89
N LEU A 118 7.35 14.35 21.81
CA LEU A 118 7.23 13.55 20.59
C LEU A 118 6.59 14.35 19.45
N ARG A 119 5.61 15.20 19.78
CA ARG A 119 4.99 16.12 18.82
C ARG A 119 6.01 17.10 18.24
N GLU A 120 6.85 17.70 19.08
CA GLU A 120 7.90 18.62 18.62
C GLU A 120 8.93 17.90 17.73
N GLN A 121 9.36 16.70 18.10
CA GLN A 121 10.30 15.91 17.31
C GLN A 121 9.71 15.53 15.94
N LEU A 122 8.45 15.07 15.91
CA LEU A 122 7.73 14.72 14.69
C LEU A 122 7.66 15.90 13.73
N LEU A 123 7.19 17.06 14.21
CA LEU A 123 7.06 18.26 13.41
C LEU A 123 8.41 18.82 12.95
N SER A 124 9.45 18.69 13.78
CA SER A 124 10.82 19.03 13.40
C SER A 124 11.32 18.17 12.24
N MET A 125 11.10 16.85 12.29
CA MET A 125 11.50 15.96 11.19
C MET A 125 10.69 16.22 9.91
N PHE A 126 9.38 16.43 10.02
CA PHE A 126 8.55 16.81 8.86
C PHE A 126 8.97 18.15 8.26
N SER A 127 9.41 19.11 9.08
CA SER A 127 10.01 20.36 8.60
C SER A 127 11.30 20.11 7.80
N LEU A 128 12.13 19.16 8.22
CA LEU A 128 13.31 18.73 7.46
C LEU A 128 12.91 18.07 6.12
N LEU A 129 11.91 17.19 6.11
CA LEU A 129 11.39 16.57 4.89
C LEU A 129 10.85 17.63 3.91
N LYS A 130 10.12 18.63 4.41
CA LYS A 130 9.63 19.79 3.63
C LYS A 130 10.79 20.62 3.07
N ALA A 131 11.80 20.93 3.89
CA ALA A 131 12.97 21.70 3.45
C ALA A 131 13.82 20.95 2.40
N ALA A 132 13.83 19.63 2.48
CA ALA A 132 14.50 18.75 1.52
C ALA A 132 13.72 18.59 0.20
N GLY A 133 12.48 19.09 0.12
CA GLY A 133 11.61 18.88 -1.04
C GLY A 133 11.12 17.45 -1.20
N ILE A 134 11.23 16.63 -0.15
CA ILE A 134 10.67 15.26 -0.14
C ILE A 134 9.15 15.34 -0.04
N ILE A 135 8.67 16.31 0.74
CA ILE A 135 7.26 16.70 0.84
C ILE A 135 7.20 18.19 0.43
N GLY A 136 6.17 18.58 -0.30
CA GLY A 136 5.93 19.99 -0.61
C GLY A 136 5.62 20.81 0.65
N ALA A 137 6.03 22.09 0.66
CA ALA A 137 5.97 22.94 1.85
C ALA A 137 4.55 23.06 2.45
N ASP A 138 3.55 23.15 1.58
CA ASP A 138 2.14 23.31 1.93
C ASP A 138 1.31 22.05 1.61
N GLU A 139 1.95 20.92 1.31
CA GLU A 139 1.22 19.69 1.05
C GLU A 139 0.58 19.20 2.35
N VAL A 140 1.35 19.11 3.43
CA VAL A 140 0.87 18.50 4.66
C VAL A 140 0.89 19.50 5.79
N THR A 141 -0.24 19.69 6.46
CA THR A 141 -0.35 20.55 7.64
C THR A 141 0.20 19.85 8.88
N ASP A 142 0.63 20.63 9.87
CA ASP A 142 1.15 20.09 11.12
C ASP A 142 0.05 19.34 11.90
N GLU A 143 -1.21 19.77 11.77
CA GLU A 143 -2.38 19.08 12.32
C GLU A 143 -2.58 17.70 11.70
N GLU A 144 -2.51 17.58 10.36
CA GLU A 144 -2.62 16.29 9.65
C GLU A 144 -1.50 15.33 10.04
N VAL A 145 -0.25 15.83 10.15
CA VAL A 145 0.90 15.01 10.58
C VAL A 145 0.66 14.44 11.98
N VAL A 146 0.23 15.29 12.92
CA VAL A 146 0.02 14.88 14.31
C VAL A 146 -1.17 13.94 14.42
N GLU A 147 -2.26 14.25 13.73
CA GLU A 147 -3.43 13.39 13.68
C GLU A 147 -3.05 12.01 13.13
N CYS A 148 -2.38 11.95 11.99
CA CYS A 148 -1.92 10.69 11.39
C CYS A 148 -1.04 9.88 12.35
N ALA A 149 -0.07 10.53 13.01
CA ALA A 149 0.77 9.86 14.00
C ALA A 149 -0.03 9.29 15.18
N GLU A 150 -0.97 10.05 15.74
CA GLU A 150 -1.84 9.58 16.83
C GLU A 150 -2.75 8.40 16.43
N HIS A 151 -2.96 8.17 15.13
CA HIS A 151 -3.71 7.03 14.58
C HIS A 151 -2.81 5.85 14.19
N THR A 152 -1.49 6.08 14.03
CA THR A 152 -0.57 5.11 13.45
C THR A 152 -0.08 4.11 14.50
N ASP A 153 0.50 4.60 15.60
CA ASP A 153 1.09 3.72 16.62
C ASP A 153 1.31 4.44 17.96
N VAL A 154 1.73 3.69 18.98
CA VAL A 154 2.28 4.21 20.24
C VAL A 154 3.79 4.35 20.10
N PHE A 155 4.27 5.58 19.93
CA PHE A 155 5.69 5.87 19.80
C PHE A 155 6.38 6.05 21.17
N GLU A 156 7.50 5.35 21.38
CA GLU A 156 8.40 5.59 22.51
C GLU A 156 9.40 6.72 22.18
N ASP A 157 9.82 6.81 20.92
CA ASP A 157 10.71 7.82 20.35
C ASP A 157 10.30 8.18 18.91
N MET A 158 10.69 9.38 18.48
CA MET A 158 10.36 9.92 17.15
C MET A 158 11.62 10.10 16.31
N ASP A 159 12.21 8.97 15.93
CA ASP A 159 13.33 8.93 15.00
C ASP A 159 12.85 8.90 13.54
N ILE A 160 13.79 8.78 12.59
CA ILE A 160 13.45 8.75 11.17
C ILE A 160 12.67 7.50 10.76
N HIS A 161 12.78 6.39 11.50
CA HIS A 161 12.00 5.19 11.25
C HIS A 161 10.54 5.39 11.69
N SER A 162 10.31 5.95 12.88
CA SER A 162 8.97 6.35 13.35
C SER A 162 8.32 7.35 12.39
N VAL A 163 9.09 8.34 11.92
CA VAL A 163 8.59 9.33 10.95
C VAL A 163 8.25 8.69 9.61
N SER A 164 9.05 7.73 9.15
CA SER A 164 8.75 6.91 7.97
C SER A 164 7.42 6.16 8.12
N MET A 165 7.14 5.62 9.31
CA MET A 165 5.85 4.95 9.59
C MET A 165 4.65 5.89 9.54
N VAL A 166 4.83 7.17 9.85
CA VAL A 166 3.76 8.20 9.74
C VAL A 166 3.63 8.70 8.30
N LEU A 167 4.74 8.82 7.56
CA LEU A 167 4.75 9.33 6.20
C LEU A 167 3.98 8.42 5.22
N GLU A 168 4.07 7.11 5.39
CA GLU A 168 3.39 6.12 4.54
C GLU A 168 1.85 6.23 4.56
N PRO A 169 1.16 6.11 5.71
CA PRO A 169 -0.30 6.27 5.76
C PRO A 169 -0.73 7.67 5.31
N LEU A 170 0.08 8.69 5.60
CA LEU A 170 -0.19 10.06 5.17
C LEU A 170 -0.12 10.22 3.64
N ALA A 171 0.82 9.54 2.99
CA ALA A 171 0.88 9.48 1.53
C ALA A 171 -0.22 8.60 0.93
N ASP A 172 -0.63 7.53 1.63
CA ASP A 172 -1.63 6.57 1.16
C ASP A 172 -3.06 7.11 1.12
N GLU A 173 -3.41 7.95 2.09
CA GLU A 173 -4.78 8.46 2.26
C GLU A 173 -5.07 9.71 1.43
N ARG A 174 -4.07 10.18 0.68
CA ARG A 174 -4.10 11.50 0.06
C ARG A 174 -4.59 11.46 -1.39
N GLU A 175 -5.50 12.39 -1.70
CA GLU A 175 -5.89 12.70 -3.08
C GLU A 175 -5.92 14.23 -3.24
N PRO A 176 -5.02 14.85 -4.04
CA PRO A 176 -4.00 14.22 -4.89
C PRO A 176 -2.80 13.64 -4.11
N PRO A 177 -2.05 12.66 -4.68
CA PRO A 177 -0.81 12.13 -4.09
C PRO A 177 0.26 13.22 -3.84
N LEU A 178 1.23 12.94 -2.96
CA LEU A 178 2.36 13.85 -2.68
C LEU A 178 3.26 14.04 -3.90
N ASP A 179 3.59 15.27 -4.28
CA ASP A 179 4.19 15.62 -5.57
C ASP A 179 5.56 14.95 -5.79
N HIS A 180 6.38 14.84 -4.73
CA HIS A 180 7.78 14.38 -4.82
C HIS A 180 8.09 13.11 -4.02
N PHE A 181 7.06 12.40 -3.55
CA PHE A 181 7.21 11.20 -2.75
C PHE A 181 6.24 10.11 -3.19
N THR A 182 6.71 8.86 -3.12
CA THR A 182 5.90 7.66 -3.26
C THR A 182 6.46 6.52 -2.41
N PHE A 183 5.65 5.52 -2.14
CA PHE A 183 6.11 4.30 -1.49
C PHE A 183 5.42 3.05 -2.06
N PHE A 184 6.14 1.93 -1.98
CA PHE A 184 5.68 0.63 -2.44
C PHE A 184 5.89 -0.43 -1.35
N THR A 185 4.87 -1.25 -1.12
CA THR A 185 4.94 -2.33 -0.13
C THR A 185 5.83 -3.46 -0.62
N ASP A 186 6.97 -3.69 0.03
CA ASP A 186 7.98 -4.65 -0.44
C ASP A 186 7.62 -6.13 -0.19
N GLN A 187 6.68 -6.42 0.73
CA GLN A 187 6.32 -7.79 1.12
C GLN A 187 4.88 -8.20 0.76
N ALA A 188 4.18 -7.36 0.00
CA ALA A 188 2.93 -7.73 -0.65
C ALA A 188 3.27 -8.50 -1.93
N GLY A 189 2.57 -9.61 -2.21
CA GLY A 189 2.77 -10.28 -3.50
C GLY A 189 2.56 -9.32 -4.66
N PRO A 190 3.54 -9.12 -5.55
CA PRO A 190 3.34 -8.22 -6.65
C PRO A 190 2.23 -8.80 -7.54
N TYR A 191 1.22 -8.00 -7.80
CA TYR A 191 0.35 -8.24 -8.95
C TYR A 191 0.97 -7.54 -10.16
N ASP A 192 0.68 -8.01 -11.38
CA ASP A 192 1.20 -7.39 -12.60
C ASP A 192 0.89 -5.88 -12.69
N ASP A 193 -0.19 -5.45 -12.02
CA ASP A 193 -0.60 -4.04 -11.90
C ASP A 193 0.39 -3.19 -11.08
N ASP A 194 1.10 -3.78 -10.11
CA ASP A 194 2.05 -3.06 -9.24
C ASP A 194 3.24 -2.53 -10.04
N VAL A 195 3.60 -3.23 -11.12
CA VAL A 195 4.65 -2.80 -12.07
C VAL A 195 4.24 -1.52 -12.78
N PHE A 196 2.97 -1.42 -13.18
CA PHE A 196 2.46 -0.27 -13.91
C PHE A 196 2.34 0.94 -12.99
N GLU A 197 1.96 0.72 -11.73
CA GLU A 197 1.97 1.74 -10.68
C GLU A 197 3.39 2.29 -10.48
N ILE A 198 4.41 1.44 -10.37
CA ILE A 198 5.81 1.88 -10.22
C ILE A 198 6.24 2.79 -11.38
N VAL A 199 6.01 2.39 -12.63
CA VAL A 199 6.39 3.21 -13.79
C VAL A 199 5.62 4.54 -13.80
N GLY A 200 4.33 4.51 -13.46
CA GLY A 200 3.48 5.70 -13.37
C GLY A 200 3.95 6.68 -12.29
N GLU A 201 4.32 6.17 -11.12
CA GLU A 201 4.79 6.98 -10.00
C GLU A 201 6.16 7.61 -10.29
N PHE A 202 7.08 6.89 -10.96
CA PHE A 202 8.34 7.48 -11.42
C PHE A 202 8.11 8.64 -12.41
N ALA A 203 7.17 8.47 -13.34
CA ALA A 203 6.77 9.55 -14.24
C ALA A 203 6.18 10.73 -13.47
N ARG A 204 5.30 10.46 -12.50
CA ARG A 204 4.64 11.48 -11.69
C ARG A 204 5.62 12.30 -10.87
N ILE A 205 6.45 11.66 -10.05
CA ILE A 205 7.33 12.37 -9.11
C ILE A 205 8.52 13.07 -9.79
N SER A 206 8.89 12.65 -11.01
CA SER A 206 9.85 13.37 -11.85
C SER A 206 9.25 14.57 -12.60
N GLY A 207 7.94 14.78 -12.48
CA GLY A 207 7.23 15.85 -13.20
C GLY A 207 7.07 15.59 -14.70
N TYR A 208 7.17 14.33 -15.15
CA TYR A 208 6.90 13.98 -16.54
C TYR A 208 5.41 14.18 -16.87
N ASP A 209 5.13 15.16 -17.72
CA ASP A 209 3.79 15.57 -18.15
C ASP A 209 3.35 14.94 -19.49
N GLY A 210 4.24 14.15 -20.11
CA GLY A 210 4.00 13.49 -21.37
C GLY A 210 3.11 12.24 -21.26
N PRO A 211 2.63 11.70 -22.40
CA PRO A 211 1.80 10.52 -22.37
C PRO A 211 2.65 9.26 -22.13
N LEU A 212 2.45 8.61 -20.99
CA LEU A 212 2.91 7.25 -20.74
C LEU A 212 1.95 6.28 -21.46
N ARG A 213 2.47 5.48 -22.40
CA ARG A 213 1.65 4.60 -23.25
C ARG A 213 2.20 3.19 -23.32
N GLN A 214 1.32 2.26 -23.71
CA GLN A 214 1.70 0.88 -24.07
C GLN A 214 2.48 0.18 -22.94
N ILE A 215 2.10 0.43 -21.69
CA ILE A 215 2.69 -0.28 -20.57
C ILE A 215 2.21 -1.73 -20.63
N SER A 216 3.15 -2.67 -20.69
CA SER A 216 2.89 -4.10 -20.64
C SER A 216 3.98 -4.82 -19.88
N CYS A 217 3.63 -5.92 -19.22
CA CYS A 217 4.57 -6.81 -18.55
C CYS A 217 4.34 -8.22 -19.11
N ASP A 218 5.39 -8.80 -19.70
CA ASP A 218 5.34 -10.14 -20.26
C ASP A 218 6.30 -11.06 -19.49
N MET A 219 5.77 -12.12 -18.89
CA MET A 219 6.57 -13.16 -18.25
C MET A 219 7.32 -13.99 -19.31
N THR A 220 8.63 -14.11 -19.16
CA THR A 220 9.51 -14.91 -20.01
C THR A 220 9.98 -16.22 -19.35
N GLY A 221 9.71 -16.37 -18.04
CA GLY A 221 10.00 -17.57 -17.26
C GLY A 221 9.11 -17.68 -16.02
N ASP A 222 9.34 -18.73 -15.22
CA ASP A 222 8.63 -18.93 -13.96
C ASP A 222 9.16 -17.99 -12.86
N TYR A 223 8.35 -17.78 -11.81
CA TYR A 223 8.80 -17.11 -10.59
C TYR A 223 9.92 -17.92 -9.91
N PRO A 224 11.06 -17.31 -9.55
CA PRO A 224 12.09 -17.98 -8.78
C PRO A 224 11.58 -18.34 -7.38
N ASP A 225 12.32 -19.20 -6.69
CA ASP A 225 12.06 -19.46 -5.27
C ASP A 225 12.11 -18.11 -4.51
N PRO A 226 11.16 -17.82 -3.61
CA PRO A 226 11.12 -16.55 -2.87
C PRO A 226 12.37 -16.28 -2.01
N TYR A 227 13.18 -17.30 -1.71
CA TYR A 227 14.46 -17.13 -1.01
C TYR A 227 15.67 -17.08 -1.95
N ASP A 228 15.45 -17.29 -3.24
CA ASP A 228 16.45 -17.19 -4.29
C ASP A 228 16.31 -15.83 -4.98
N VAL A 229 17.11 -14.86 -4.52
CA VAL A 229 17.27 -13.57 -5.20
C VAL A 229 18.08 -13.81 -6.48
N SER A 230 17.44 -14.43 -7.47
CA SER A 230 18.01 -14.71 -8.78
C SER A 230 18.23 -13.40 -9.52
N SER A 231 19.43 -13.21 -10.06
CA SER A 231 19.76 -12.10 -10.95
C SER A 231 19.34 -12.32 -12.40
N VAL A 232 18.77 -13.49 -12.73
CA VAL A 232 18.30 -13.78 -14.09
C VAL A 232 16.88 -13.23 -14.28
N PRO A 233 16.68 -12.26 -15.19
CA PRO A 233 15.36 -11.72 -15.49
C PRO A 233 14.41 -12.81 -15.99
N ASN A 234 13.17 -12.79 -15.49
CA ASN A 234 12.09 -13.70 -15.90
C ASN A 234 10.87 -12.95 -16.45
N ALA A 235 10.96 -11.63 -16.62
CA ALA A 235 9.92 -10.82 -17.24
C ALA A 235 10.53 -9.63 -18.00
N VAL A 236 9.73 -9.04 -18.89
CA VAL A 236 10.07 -7.84 -19.63
C VAL A 236 8.94 -6.83 -19.47
N ILE A 237 9.30 -5.61 -19.08
CA ILE A 237 8.38 -4.49 -18.98
C ILE A 237 8.62 -3.57 -20.16
N GLU A 238 7.58 -3.31 -20.93
CA GLU A 238 7.63 -2.39 -22.06
C GLU A 238 6.75 -1.19 -21.80
N PHE A 239 7.22 0.01 -22.16
CA PHE A 239 6.42 1.23 -22.12
C PHE A 239 6.98 2.26 -23.10
N ALA A 240 6.20 3.28 -23.42
CA ALA A 240 6.62 4.37 -24.28
C ALA A 240 6.52 5.72 -23.56
N LEU A 241 7.61 6.49 -23.65
CA LEU A 241 7.68 7.90 -23.26
C LEU A 241 7.76 8.76 -24.52
N GLY A 242 6.66 9.43 -24.85
CA GLY A 242 6.55 10.21 -26.09
C GLY A 242 6.72 9.31 -27.31
N THR A 243 7.86 9.42 -27.99
CA THR A 243 8.22 8.61 -29.18
C THR A 243 9.22 7.51 -28.90
N THR A 244 9.80 7.47 -27.70
CA THR A 244 10.82 6.50 -27.30
C THR A 244 10.14 5.30 -26.65
N ARG A 245 10.49 4.09 -27.09
CA ARG A 245 10.04 2.84 -26.47
C ARG A 245 11.14 2.28 -25.59
N HIS A 246 10.77 1.89 -24.39
CA HIS A 246 11.62 1.23 -23.41
C HIS A 246 11.18 -0.22 -23.26
N SER A 247 12.16 -1.10 -23.04
CA SER A 247 11.97 -2.53 -22.82
C SER A 247 12.99 -2.93 -21.77
N LEU A 248 12.51 -3.23 -20.56
CA LEU A 248 13.31 -3.42 -19.36
C LEU A 248 13.20 -4.87 -18.90
N PRO A 249 14.29 -5.66 -18.95
CA PRO A 249 14.30 -6.97 -18.34
C PRO A 249 14.31 -6.83 -16.81
N VAL A 250 13.43 -7.56 -16.14
CA VAL A 250 13.32 -7.55 -14.67
C VAL A 250 13.13 -8.96 -14.10
N THR A 251 13.38 -9.11 -12.81
CA THR A 251 13.03 -10.32 -12.06
C THR A 251 11.77 -10.07 -11.25
N MET A 252 10.67 -10.70 -11.65
CA MET A 252 9.42 -10.75 -10.92
C MET A 252 9.48 -11.86 -9.86
N TYR A 253 9.06 -11.56 -8.64
CA TYR A 253 8.92 -12.52 -7.54
C TYR A 253 7.45 -12.77 -7.23
N ARG A 254 7.15 -13.83 -6.47
CA ARG A 254 5.78 -14.06 -5.99
C ARG A 254 5.39 -13.18 -4.80
N LYS A 255 6.37 -12.66 -4.05
CA LYS A 255 6.14 -11.95 -2.77
C LYS A 255 6.88 -10.59 -2.64
N TYR A 256 7.70 -10.21 -3.62
CA TYR A 256 8.58 -9.05 -3.51
C TYR A 256 8.48 -8.15 -4.74
N LEU A 257 8.85 -6.88 -4.58
CA LEU A 257 8.91 -5.94 -5.70
C LEU A 257 9.85 -6.46 -6.80
N PRO A 258 9.61 -6.09 -8.08
CA PRO A 258 10.46 -6.54 -9.18
C PRO A 258 11.89 -6.03 -9.01
N SER A 259 12.86 -6.95 -9.01
CA SER A 259 14.27 -6.56 -8.93
C SER A 259 14.76 -6.01 -10.27
N GLY A 260 15.57 -4.96 -10.20
CA GLY A 260 16.17 -4.28 -11.36
C GLY A 260 15.27 -3.24 -12.00
N LEU A 261 13.99 -3.15 -11.63
CA LEU A 261 13.06 -2.18 -12.22
C LEU A 261 13.43 -0.75 -11.83
N ILE A 262 13.58 -0.51 -10.53
CA ILE A 262 13.78 0.82 -9.92
C ILE A 262 15.08 1.46 -10.44
N GLU A 263 16.16 0.68 -10.47
CA GLU A 263 17.48 1.10 -10.94
C GLU A 263 17.50 1.43 -12.43
N GLN A 264 16.64 0.76 -13.22
CA GLN A 264 16.48 1.03 -14.65
C GLN A 264 15.54 2.20 -14.93
N LEU A 265 14.53 2.46 -14.09
CA LEU A 265 13.61 3.59 -14.27
C LEU A 265 14.25 4.93 -13.90
N ALA A 266 15.07 4.97 -12.85
CA ALA A 266 15.75 6.20 -12.41
C ALA A 266 16.47 6.96 -13.56
N PRO A 267 17.33 6.34 -14.40
CA PRO A 267 17.94 7.01 -15.56
C PRO A 267 16.94 7.46 -16.63
N ILE A 268 15.85 6.71 -16.82
CA ILE A 268 14.88 6.96 -17.88
C ILE A 268 14.09 8.24 -17.60
N PHE A 269 13.75 8.44 -16.33
CA PHE A 269 12.99 9.60 -15.86
C PHE A 269 13.87 10.75 -15.34
N THR A 270 15.20 10.60 -15.37
CA THR A 270 16.14 11.68 -15.03
C THR A 270 16.82 12.18 -16.31
N PRO A 271 16.38 13.32 -16.89
CA PRO A 271 17.07 13.92 -18.03
C PRO A 271 18.57 14.16 -17.72
N PRO A 272 19.47 14.05 -18.71
CA PRO A 272 20.91 14.25 -18.48
C PRO A 272 21.29 15.62 -17.90
N ASP A 273 20.46 16.64 -18.15
CA ASP A 273 20.64 18.01 -17.66
C ASP A 273 19.79 18.31 -16.40
N SER A 274 19.16 17.28 -15.82
CA SER A 274 18.33 17.46 -14.62
C SER A 274 19.18 17.87 -13.41
N ALA A 275 18.65 18.81 -12.62
CA ALA A 275 19.23 19.17 -11.34
C ALA A 275 18.80 18.22 -10.20
N GLU A 276 17.80 17.37 -10.47
CA GLU A 276 17.15 16.47 -9.53
C GLU A 276 17.49 15.01 -9.85
N GLN A 277 17.43 14.15 -8.84
CA GLN A 277 17.72 12.73 -8.94
C GLN A 277 16.75 11.94 -8.07
N PHE A 278 16.59 10.65 -8.36
CA PHE A 278 15.83 9.74 -7.52
C PHE A 278 16.65 9.26 -6.32
N TYR A 279 15.99 9.18 -5.17
CA TYR A 279 16.56 8.68 -3.92
C TYR A 279 15.66 7.62 -3.32
N VAL A 280 16.26 6.66 -2.63
CA VAL A 280 15.58 5.62 -1.86
C VAL A 280 15.91 5.76 -0.38
N SER A 281 14.93 5.51 0.49
CA SER A 281 15.13 5.47 1.95
C SER A 281 15.72 4.12 2.37
N TRP A 282 16.78 4.14 3.18
CA TRP A 282 17.43 2.93 3.74
C TRP A 282 16.91 2.52 5.12
N VAL A 283 16.02 3.32 5.70
CA VAL A 283 15.48 3.11 7.05
C VAL A 283 14.02 2.67 7.04
N ALA A 284 13.39 2.65 5.87
CA ALA A 284 12.00 2.28 5.70
C ALA A 284 11.83 0.78 5.49
N THR A 285 10.76 0.21 6.05
CA THR A 285 10.39 -1.19 5.83
C THR A 285 9.80 -1.39 4.43
N ASN A 286 9.11 -0.37 3.92
CA ASN A 286 8.62 -0.32 2.55
C ASN A 286 9.60 0.48 1.67
N LEU A 287 9.54 0.26 0.37
CA LEU A 287 10.37 1.00 -0.58
C LEU A 287 9.82 2.43 -0.69
N GLN A 288 10.53 3.41 -0.14
CA GLN A 288 10.19 4.82 -0.28
C GLN A 288 11.10 5.49 -1.29
N ILE A 289 10.51 6.24 -2.22
CA ILE A 289 11.23 6.91 -3.30
C ILE A 289 10.85 8.38 -3.32
N THR A 290 11.85 9.24 -3.52
CA THR A 290 11.67 10.67 -3.72
C THR A 290 12.50 11.16 -4.90
N TYR A 291 12.14 12.31 -5.47
CA TYR A 291 12.86 12.97 -6.55
C TYR A 291 13.11 14.42 -6.21
N THR A 292 14.38 14.78 -5.97
CA THR A 292 14.78 16.11 -5.48
C THR A 292 16.26 16.38 -5.77
N THR A 293 16.77 17.54 -5.38
CA THR A 293 18.16 17.93 -5.64
C THR A 293 19.15 17.27 -4.68
N PRO A 294 20.36 16.88 -5.14
CA PRO A 294 21.40 16.34 -4.26
C PRO A 294 21.74 17.25 -3.07
N ALA A 295 21.77 18.57 -3.29
CA ALA A 295 22.08 19.53 -2.24
C ALA A 295 21.04 19.58 -1.12
N GLN A 296 19.78 19.24 -1.41
CA GLN A 296 18.71 19.14 -0.40
C GLN A 296 18.84 17.85 0.40
N ILE A 297 19.11 16.72 -0.26
CA ILE A 297 19.32 15.43 0.40
C ILE A 297 20.57 15.44 1.28
N GLU A 298 21.67 16.03 0.82
CA GLU A 298 22.90 16.17 1.63
C GLU A 298 22.63 16.93 2.93
N LYS A 299 21.85 18.02 2.87
CA LYS A 299 21.46 18.78 4.05
C LYS A 299 20.55 17.99 4.98
N PHE A 300 19.60 17.25 4.42
CA PHE A 300 18.71 16.38 5.17
C PHE A 300 19.49 15.30 5.92
N ASN A 301 20.29 14.51 5.21
CA ASN A 301 21.08 13.43 5.80
C ASN A 301 22.01 13.96 6.89
N ALA A 302 22.68 15.08 6.65
CA ALA A 302 23.55 15.71 7.66
C ALA A 302 22.80 16.21 8.91
N ALA A 303 21.51 16.53 8.80
CA ALA A 303 20.69 16.96 9.92
C ALA A 303 20.13 15.77 10.74
N VAL A 304 19.86 14.64 10.09
CA VAL A 304 19.27 13.46 10.74
C VAL A 304 20.31 12.63 11.49
N GLY A 305 21.49 12.40 10.91
CA GLY A 305 22.48 11.54 11.54
C GLY A 305 23.76 11.33 10.75
N PRO A 306 24.70 10.55 11.32
CA PRO A 306 25.98 10.25 10.66
C PRO A 306 25.82 9.28 9.48
N GLU A 307 24.76 8.47 9.46
CA GLU A 307 24.45 7.53 8.39
C GLU A 307 23.41 8.16 7.43
N PRO A 308 23.57 8.02 6.11
CA PRO A 308 22.63 8.58 5.16
C PRO A 308 21.29 7.85 5.23
N THR A 309 20.20 8.62 5.37
CA THR A 309 18.83 8.09 5.32
C THR A 309 18.39 7.87 3.87
N TRP A 310 18.59 8.89 3.03
CA TRP A 310 18.22 8.88 1.63
C TRP A 310 19.48 8.76 0.78
N VAL A 311 19.54 7.72 -0.05
CA VAL A 311 20.68 7.48 -0.94
C VAL A 311 20.23 7.55 -2.39
N PRO A 312 21.10 8.01 -3.31
CA PRO A 312 20.77 8.03 -4.73
C PRO A 312 20.49 6.60 -5.22
N ILE A 313 19.50 6.46 -6.09
CA ILE A 313 19.27 5.21 -6.81
C ILE A 313 20.39 5.10 -7.86
N GLU A 314 21.43 4.33 -7.53
CA GLU A 314 22.60 4.20 -8.40
C GLU A 314 22.24 3.49 -9.71
N HIS A 315 22.81 3.99 -10.81
CA HIS A 315 22.88 3.20 -12.03
C HIS A 315 23.72 1.97 -11.75
N THR A 316 23.10 0.78 -11.76
CA THR A 316 23.83 -0.39 -12.22
C THR A 316 24.08 -0.19 -13.70
N SER A 317 25.16 0.53 -14.03
CA SER A 317 25.76 0.37 -15.33
C SER A 317 26.10 -1.11 -15.41
N CYS A 318 25.38 -1.87 -16.24
CA CYS A 318 25.95 -3.07 -16.81
C CYS A 318 27.21 -2.63 -17.56
N SER A 319 28.33 -2.58 -16.85
CA SER A 319 29.65 -2.59 -17.48
C SER A 319 29.72 -3.89 -18.26
N PRO A 320 29.96 -3.85 -19.58
CA PRO A 320 30.37 -5.03 -20.30
C PRO A 320 31.85 -5.27 -19.96
N GLU A 321 32.10 -5.90 -18.82
CA GLU A 321 33.38 -6.53 -18.51
C GLU A 321 33.06 -8.01 -18.25
N GLY A 322 33.51 -9.00 -19.01
CA GLY A 322 34.38 -9.11 -20.17
C GLY A 322 34.45 -10.60 -20.52
#